data_AF-A0A524LW32-F1
#
_entry.id   AF-A0A524LW32-F1
#
_cell.length_a   1.000
_cell.length_b   1.000
_cell.length_c   1.000
_cell.angle_alpha   90.00
_cell.angle_beta   90.00
_cell.angle_gamma   90.00
#
_symmetry.space_group_name_H-M   'P 1'
#
loop_
_entity.id
_entity.type
_entity.pdbx_description
1 polymer ?
#
loop_
_entity_poly.entity_id
_entity_poly.type
_entity_poly.pdbx_seq_one_letter_code
_entity_poly.pdbx_strand_id
1 'polypeptide(L)'
;MSKFVYFFGKDVTDGKSSMKDLLGGKGANLAEMANLGIPVPPGFTITTEVCVLYLKKMKYSAEVLRQVEEAIDRLEKLNNKNLGDPEDPLLVSVRSGAKVSMPGMMDTVLNLGLT
;
A
#
# COMPACT_ATOMS: atom_id res chain seq x y z
N MET A 1 12.35 -13.41 -8.43
CA MET A 1 11.04 -13.22 -7.76
C MET A 1 10.61 -11.79 -8.01
N SER A 2 9.37 -11.55 -8.44
CA SER A 2 8.87 -10.20 -8.74
C SER A 2 8.34 -9.51 -7.47
N LYS A 3 8.68 -8.25 -7.25
CA LYS A 3 8.22 -7.44 -6.11
C LYS A 3 6.93 -6.69 -6.50
N PHE A 4 5.86 -6.93 -5.76
CA PHE A 4 4.50 -6.40 -6.01
C PHE A 4 3.99 -5.46 -4.93
N VAL A 5 4.62 -5.46 -3.75
CA VAL A 5 4.27 -4.58 -2.64
C VAL A 5 5.49 -3.75 -2.26
N TYR A 6 5.28 -2.44 -2.17
CA TYR A 6 6.32 -1.45 -1.89
C TYR A 6 5.96 -0.68 -0.63
N PHE A 7 6.76 -0.85 0.42
CA PHE A 7 6.55 -0.17 1.69
C PHE A 7 7.03 1.28 1.64
N PHE A 8 6.39 2.17 2.40
CA PHE A 8 6.84 3.52 2.66
C PHE A 8 6.65 3.88 4.14
N GLY A 9 7.57 4.65 4.69
CA GLY A 9 7.56 5.07 6.08
C GLY A 9 8.87 5.69 6.50
N LYS A 10 8.91 6.20 7.73
CA LYS A 10 10.06 6.96 8.29
C LYS A 10 11.38 6.19 8.20
N ASP A 11 11.37 4.90 8.54
CA ASP A 11 12.61 4.12 8.67
C ASP A 11 12.98 3.37 7.39
N VAL A 12 11.98 2.97 6.60
CA VAL A 12 12.21 2.21 5.37
C VAL A 12 11.19 2.58 4.31
N THR A 13 11.71 2.88 3.12
CA THR A 13 10.92 3.17 1.94
C THR A 13 11.52 2.46 0.72
N ASP A 14 10.71 1.64 0.06
CA ASP A 14 11.11 0.84 -1.10
C ASP A 14 10.94 1.59 -2.43
N GLY A 15 10.08 2.60 -2.44
CA GLY A 15 9.69 3.36 -3.63
C GLY A 15 10.42 4.70 -3.77
N LYS A 16 10.19 5.38 -4.89
CA LYS A 16 10.66 6.76 -5.15
C LYS A 16 9.79 7.44 -6.20
N SER A 17 9.90 8.76 -6.31
CA SER A 17 9.12 9.57 -7.27
C SER A 17 9.25 9.14 -8.73
N SER A 18 10.36 8.51 -9.14
CA SER A 18 10.54 8.03 -10.52
C SER A 18 9.74 6.76 -10.85
N MET A 19 9.14 6.10 -9.86
CA MET A 19 8.38 4.85 -10.02
C MET A 19 6.87 5.07 -10.23
N LYS A 20 6.46 6.23 -10.76
CA LYS A 20 5.04 6.57 -10.99
C LYS A 20 4.28 5.57 -11.84
N ASP A 21 4.96 4.94 -12.79
CA ASP A 21 4.34 3.95 -13.68
C ASP A 21 3.98 2.66 -12.93
N LEU A 22 4.79 2.31 -11.92
CA LEU A 22 4.62 1.10 -11.11
C LEU A 22 3.77 1.33 -9.85
N LEU A 23 3.92 2.48 -9.19
CA LEU A 23 3.28 2.80 -7.90
C LEU A 23 2.07 3.73 -8.02
N GLY A 24 1.81 4.24 -9.23
CA GLY A 24 0.88 5.34 -9.44
C GLY A 24 1.42 6.68 -8.89
N GLY A 25 0.71 7.76 -9.19
CA GLY A 25 1.11 9.10 -8.75
C GLY A 25 1.11 9.27 -7.23
N LYS A 26 0.11 8.72 -6.54
CA LYS A 26 -0.01 8.82 -5.07
C LYS A 26 1.06 7.98 -4.36
N GLY A 27 1.23 6.72 -4.74
CA GLY A 27 2.22 5.83 -4.12
C GLY A 27 3.65 6.33 -4.32
N ALA A 28 3.99 6.79 -5.53
CA ALA A 28 5.30 7.36 -5.81
C ALA A 28 5.56 8.65 -5.01
N ASN A 29 4.56 9.52 -4.84
CA ASN A 29 4.69 10.73 -4.04
C ASN A 29 4.79 10.44 -2.54
N LEU A 30 4.04 9.45 -2.01
CA LEU A 30 4.16 9.04 -0.60
C LEU A 30 5.55 8.49 -0.29
N ALA A 31 6.09 7.67 -1.19
CA ALA A 31 7.46 7.19 -1.07
C ALA A 31 8.49 8.33 -1.14
N GLU A 32 8.29 9.31 -2.04
CA GLU A 32 9.15 10.49 -2.11
C GLU A 32 9.11 11.30 -0.81
N MET A 33 7.91 11.57 -0.27
CA MET A 33 7.76 12.28 1.00
C MET A 33 8.47 11.55 2.15
N ALA A 34 8.33 10.23 2.22
CA ALA A 34 9.04 9.43 3.22
C ALA A 34 10.57 9.50 3.05
N ASN A 35 11.08 9.39 1.82
CA ASN A 35 12.51 9.52 1.52
C ASN A 35 13.07 10.91 1.87
N LEU A 36 12.24 11.97 1.76
CA LEU A 36 12.59 13.34 2.17
C LEU A 36 12.52 13.55 3.69
N GLY A 37 12.16 12.53 4.47
CA GLY A 37 12.01 12.62 5.93
C GLY A 37 10.76 13.36 6.38
N ILE A 38 9.80 13.62 5.48
CA ILE A 38 8.51 14.21 5.84
C ILE A 38 7.73 13.17 6.64
N PRO A 39 7.15 13.52 7.80
CA PRO A 39 6.39 12.58 8.61
C PRO A 39 5.12 12.15 7.86
N VAL A 40 5.18 10.98 7.24
CA VAL A 40 4.03 10.29 6.64
C VAL A 40 3.72 9.05 7.47
N PRO A 41 2.43 8.74 7.75
CA PRO A 41 2.05 7.48 8.36
C PRO A 41 2.58 6.30 7.52
N PRO A 42 3.12 5.25 8.16
CA PRO A 42 3.65 4.10 7.44
C PRO A 42 2.53 3.40 6.66
N GLY A 43 2.88 2.85 5.50
CA GLY A 43 1.94 2.18 4.61
C GLY A 43 2.66 1.42 3.52
N PHE A 44 1.89 0.87 2.59
CA PHE A 44 2.44 0.22 1.41
C PHE A 44 1.59 0.48 0.17
N THR A 45 2.21 0.33 -0.99
CA THR A 45 1.58 0.44 -2.29
C THR A 45 1.63 -0.92 -2.98
N ILE A 46 0.48 -1.39 -3.46
CA ILE A 46 0.37 -2.53 -4.37
C ILE A 46 0.57 -2.01 -5.79
N THR A 47 1.47 -2.63 -6.56
CA THR A 47 1.84 -2.11 -7.88
C THR A 47 0.70 -2.15 -8.91
N THR A 48 0.78 -1.28 -9.91
CA THR A 48 -0.13 -1.27 -11.07
C THR A 48 -0.11 -2.58 -11.85
N GLU A 49 1.02 -3.31 -11.83
CA GLU A 49 1.13 -4.64 -12.43
C GLU A 49 0.18 -5.66 -11.80
N VAL A 50 -0.03 -5.60 -10.48
CA VAL A 50 -1.00 -6.48 -9.80
C VAL A 50 -2.40 -6.22 -10.29
N CYS A 51 -2.76 -4.96 -10.55
CA CYS A 51 -4.06 -4.62 -11.13
C CYS A 51 -4.22 -5.27 -12.52
N VAL A 52 -3.19 -5.18 -13.38
CA VAL A 52 -3.21 -5.82 -14.71
C VAL A 52 -3.31 -7.35 -14.60
N LEU A 53 -2.57 -7.95 -13.68
CA LEU A 53 -2.62 -9.40 -13.43
C LEU A 53 -4.00 -9.85 -12.94
N TYR A 54 -4.60 -9.09 -12.03
CA TYR A 54 -5.94 -9.34 -11.51
C TYR A 54 -6.98 -9.23 -12.62
N LEU A 55 -6.95 -8.18 -13.44
CA LEU A 55 -7.90 -8.02 -14.55
C LEU A 55 -7.80 -9.14 -15.59
N LYS A 56 -6.62 -9.75 -15.77
CA LYS A 56 -6.41 -10.88 -16.69
C LYS A 56 -6.90 -12.22 -16.14
N LYS A 57 -6.77 -12.44 -14.83
CA LYS A 57 -6.99 -13.76 -14.20
C LYS A 57 -8.21 -13.81 -13.27
N MET A 58 -8.76 -12.65 -12.93
CA MET A 58 -9.78 -12.43 -11.89
C MET A 58 -9.41 -13.09 -10.55
N LYS A 59 -8.11 -13.22 -10.28
CA LYS A 59 -7.53 -13.90 -9.10
C LYS A 59 -6.18 -13.28 -8.77
N TYR A 60 -5.88 -13.19 -7.48
CA TYR A 60 -4.54 -12.88 -6.99
C TYR A 60 -3.66 -14.13 -6.96
N SER A 61 -2.36 -13.98 -7.22
CA SER A 61 -1.41 -15.09 -7.02
C SER A 61 -1.06 -15.23 -5.55
N ALA A 62 -0.65 -16.43 -5.14
CA ALA A 62 -0.17 -16.68 -3.77
C ALA A 62 0.98 -15.72 -3.39
N GLU A 63 1.85 -15.39 -4.35
CA GLU A 63 2.96 -14.47 -4.12
C GLU A 63 2.51 -13.03 -3.84
N VAL A 64 1.45 -12.55 -4.49
CA VAL A 64 0.88 -11.22 -4.20
C VAL A 64 0.28 -11.20 -2.80
N LEU A 65 -0.51 -12.22 -2.45
CA LEU A 65 -1.14 -12.32 -1.13
C LEU A 65 -0.09 -12.38 -0.01
N ARG A 66 0.94 -13.23 -0.18
CA ARG A 66 2.07 -13.35 0.74
C ARG A 66 2.76 -12.01 0.98
N GLN A 67 3.05 -11.24 -0.07
CA GLN A 67 3.70 -9.92 0.09
C GLN A 67 2.79 -8.87 0.74
N VAL A 68 1.46 -8.98 0.56
CA VAL A 68 0.50 -8.12 1.25
C VAL A 68 0.44 -8.46 2.74
N GLU A 69 0.39 -9.75 3.09
CA GLU A 69 0.44 -10.23 4.48
C GLU A 69 1.73 -9.76 5.17
N GLU A 70 2.89 -9.93 4.53
CA GLU A 70 4.18 -9.43 5.06
C GLU A 70 4.18 -7.92 5.30
N ALA A 71 3.51 -7.15 4.45
CA ALA A 71 3.41 -5.70 4.60
C ALA A 71 2.44 -5.29 5.72
N ILE A 72 1.36 -6.05 5.94
CA ILE A 72 0.44 -5.87 7.07
C ILE A 72 1.16 -6.19 8.38
N ASP A 73 1.81 -7.35 8.50
CA ASP A 73 2.62 -7.74 9.67
C ASP A 73 3.62 -6.65 10.04
N ARG A 74 4.21 -6.01 9.03
CA ARG A 74 5.15 -4.92 9.21
C ARG A 74 4.47 -3.66 9.75
N LEU A 75 3.28 -3.31 9.25
CA LEU A 75 2.50 -2.19 9.80
C LEU A 75 2.13 -2.44 11.25
N GLU A 76 1.71 -3.66 11.59
CA GLU A 76 1.33 -4.02 12.94
C GLU A 76 2.51 -3.86 13.91
N LYS A 77 3.68 -4.38 13.55
CA LYS A 77 4.92 -4.23 14.34
C LYS A 77 5.34 -2.77 14.52
N LEU A 78 5.20 -1.94 13.49
CA LEU A 78 5.58 -0.52 13.57
C LEU A 78 4.62 0.31 14.42
N ASN A 79 3.33 -0.05 14.44
CA ASN A 79 2.33 0.67 15.20
C ASN A 79 2.05 0.04 16.58
N ASN A 80 2.59 -1.15 16.86
CA ASN A 80 2.30 -1.95 18.04
C ASN A 80 0.79 -2.19 18.23
N LYS A 81 0.10 -2.51 17.12
CA LYS A 81 -1.34 -2.75 17.03
C LYS A 81 -1.63 -3.82 16.00
N ASN A 82 -2.69 -4.61 16.17
CA ASN A 82 -3.06 -5.64 15.20
C ASN A 82 -4.33 -5.27 14.42
N LEU A 83 -4.38 -5.65 13.15
CA LEU A 83 -5.55 -5.44 12.31
C LEU A 83 -6.68 -6.38 12.78
N GLY A 84 -7.82 -5.81 13.14
CA GLY A 84 -8.97 -6.57 13.68
C GLY A 84 -8.86 -6.92 15.16
N ASP A 85 -7.94 -6.30 15.91
CA ASP A 85 -7.92 -6.38 17.38
C ASP A 85 -9.14 -5.65 17.96
N PRO A 86 -9.99 -6.28 18.79
CA PRO A 86 -11.18 -5.63 19.35
C PRO A 86 -10.86 -4.59 20.42
N GLU A 87 -9.69 -4.65 21.05
CA GLU A 87 -9.30 -3.76 22.16
C GLU A 87 -8.42 -2.60 21.69
N ASP A 88 -7.42 -2.85 20.82
CA ASP A 88 -6.58 -1.80 20.23
C ASP A 88 -6.30 -2.02 18.71
N PRO A 89 -7.30 -1.74 17.85
CA PRO A 89 -7.21 -2.05 16.42
C PRO A 89 -6.20 -1.17 15.69
N LEU A 90 -5.42 -1.80 14.81
CA LEU A 90 -4.81 -1.13 13.67
C LEU A 90 -5.90 -0.81 12.64
N LEU A 91 -6.06 0.45 12.29
CA LEU A 91 -6.97 0.88 11.24
C LEU A 91 -6.19 1.37 10.03
N VAL A 92 -6.65 1.00 8.84
CA VAL A 92 -6.02 1.40 7.58
C VAL A 92 -6.97 2.18 6.68
N SER A 93 -6.40 3.06 5.86
CA SER A 93 -7.11 3.67 4.74
C SER A 93 -6.70 3.01 3.43
N VAL A 94 -7.66 2.63 2.60
CA VAL A 94 -7.41 2.10 1.26
C VAL A 94 -7.73 3.17 0.23
N ARG A 95 -6.74 3.50 -0.61
CA ARG A 95 -6.84 4.60 -1.58
C ARG A 95 -6.42 4.14 -2.96
N SER A 96 -7.26 4.38 -3.95
CA SER A 96 -6.92 4.16 -5.36
C SER A 96 -5.87 5.18 -5.83
N GLY A 97 -4.96 4.75 -6.69
CA GLY A 97 -3.94 5.60 -7.29
C GLY A 97 -3.43 5.02 -8.62
N ALA A 98 -3.78 5.68 -9.72
CA ALA A 98 -3.25 5.36 -11.04
C ALA A 98 -2.05 6.26 -11.40
N LYS A 99 -1.40 5.96 -12.53
CA LYS A 99 -0.30 6.78 -13.10
C LYS A 99 -0.75 8.22 -13.35
N VAL A 100 -1.95 8.38 -13.88
CA VAL A 100 -2.63 9.67 -14.12
C VAL A 100 -3.93 9.71 -13.33
N SER A 101 -4.37 10.89 -12.92
CA SER A 101 -5.66 11.05 -12.25
C SER A 101 -6.78 10.66 -13.21
N MET A 102 -7.59 9.67 -12.83
CA MET A 102 -8.73 9.22 -13.62
C MET A 102 -10.03 9.46 -12.83
N PRO A 103 -11.03 10.15 -13.41
CA PRO A 103 -12.37 10.15 -12.86
C PRO A 103 -12.96 8.74 -12.91
N GLY A 104 -13.74 8.36 -11.88
CA GLY A 104 -14.34 7.02 -11.77
C GLY A 104 -13.48 5.95 -11.07
N MET A 105 -12.35 6.32 -10.46
CA MET A 105 -11.63 5.41 -9.56
C MET A 105 -12.37 5.21 -8.24
N MET A 106 -12.11 4.07 -7.58
CA MET A 106 -12.67 3.75 -6.26
C MET A 106 -12.45 4.89 -5.26
N ASP A 107 -13.51 5.24 -4.53
CA ASP A 107 -13.45 6.20 -3.43
C ASP A 107 -12.48 5.73 -2.34
N THR A 108 -11.97 6.69 -1.57
CA THR A 108 -11.13 6.37 -0.43
C THR A 108 -11.96 5.71 0.67
N VAL A 109 -11.56 4.51 1.08
CA VAL A 109 -12.15 3.83 2.24
C VAL A 109 -11.29 4.14 3.45
N LEU A 110 -11.91 4.66 4.51
CA LEU A 110 -11.27 4.95 5.78
C LEU A 110 -11.73 3.92 6.83
N ASN A 111 -10.97 3.82 7.92
CA ASN A 111 -11.30 2.99 9.09
C ASN A 111 -11.53 1.51 8.77
N LEU A 112 -10.83 0.96 7.77
CA LEU A 112 -10.87 -0.46 7.49
C LEU A 112 -10.13 -1.20 8.61
N GLY A 113 -10.78 -2.22 9.17
CA GLY A 113 -10.31 -2.96 10.35
C GLY A 113 -11.27 -2.87 11.54
N LEU A 114 -12.29 -2.02 11.48
CA LEU A 114 -13.39 -2.02 12.45
C LEU A 114 -14.30 -3.24 12.22
N THR A 115 -14.62 -3.96 13.30
CA THR A 115 -15.48 -5.14 13.32
C THR A 115 -16.40 -5.13 14.54
#